data_AF-A0A367IUA7-F1
#
_entry.id   AF-A0A367IUA7-F1
#
_cell.length_a   1.000
_cell.length_b   1.000
_cell.length_c   1.000
_cell.angle_alpha   90.00
_cell.angle_beta   90.00
_cell.angle_gamma   90.00
#
_symmetry.space_group_name_H-M   'P 1'
#
loop_
_entity.id
_entity.type
_entity.pdbx_description
1 polymer ?
#
loop_
_entity_poly.entity_id
_entity_poly.type
_entity_poly.pdbx_seq_one_letter_code
_entity_poly.pdbx_strand_id
1 'polypeptide(L)' 'MTGGGNIKVVVRCRPLNSREIARGATCLIRMEGNQTIITKPPDHKGSRDTED' A
#
# COMPACT_ATOMS: atom_id res chain seq x y z
N MET A 1 -24.53 -5.93 -22.40
CA MET A 1 -23.53 -5.94 -21.31
C MET A 1 -23.17 -4.49 -21.01
N THR A 2 -23.67 -3.92 -19.91
CA THR A 2 -23.29 -2.57 -19.46
C THR A 2 -21.83 -2.59 -19.04
N GLY A 3 -20.95 -2.20 -19.96
CA GLY A 3 -19.50 -2.24 -19.78
C GLY A 3 -19.03 -1.26 -18.71
N GLY A 4 -18.60 -1.79 -17.57
CA GLY A 4 -17.89 -1.06 -16.52
C GLY A 4 -16.48 -0.67 -16.95
N GLY A 5 -16.35 0.16 -17.99
CA GLY A 5 -15.07 0.58 -18.58
C GLY A 5 -14.65 2.02 -18.23
N ASN A 6 -15.52 2.79 -17.59
CA ASN A 6 -15.31 4.24 -17.40
C ASN A 6 -14.89 4.62 -15.96
N ILE A 7 -14.73 3.64 -15.07
CA ILE A 7 -14.29 3.90 -13.70
C ILE A 7 -12.78 4.10 -13.71
N LYS A 8 -12.35 5.32 -13.38
CA LYS A 8 -10.94 5.65 -13.23
C LYS A 8 -10.56 5.49 -11.76
N VAL A 9 -9.64 4.57 -11.49
CA VAL A 9 -9.06 4.38 -10.16
C VAL A 9 -7.68 5.01 -10.14
N VAL A 10 -7.41 5.79 -9.11
CA VAL A 10 -6.11 6.40 -8.86
C VAL A 10 -5.68 6.15 -7.42
N VAL A 11 -4.38 5.94 -7.23
CA VAL A 11 -3.79 5.74 -5.90
C VAL A 11 -2.95 6.97 -5.56
N ARG A 12 -3.10 7.50 -4.34
CA ARG A 12 -2.30 8.59 -3.83
C ARG A 12 -1.50 8.13 -2.62
N CYS A 13 -0.20 7.92 -2.81
CA CYS A 13 0.72 7.63 -1.71
C CYS A 13 1.17 8.95 -1.09
N ARG A 14 1.01 9.09 0.23
CA ARG A 14 1.58 10.22 0.98
C ARG A 14 2.95 9.83 1.56
N PRO A 15 3.87 10.79 1.73
CA PRO A 15 5.08 10.55 2.51
C PRO A 15 4.76 10.18 3.96
N LEU A 16 5.73 9.54 4.61
CA LEU A 16 5.71 9.39 6.06
C LEU A 16 5.80 10.76 6.72
N ASN A 17 4.97 10.98 7.72
CA ASN A 17 5.00 12.19 8.53
C ASN A 17 6.11 12.11 9.59
N SER A 18 6.41 13.24 10.23
CA SER A 18 7.49 13.33 11.22
C SER A 18 7.35 12.35 12.39
N ARG A 19 6.12 12.03 12.82
CA ARG A 19 5.86 11.09 13.92
C ARG A 19 6.13 9.65 13.49
N GLU A 20 5.80 9.29 12.26
CA GLU A 20 6.06 7.97 11.69
C GLU A 20 7.57 7.75 11.52
N ILE A 21 8.27 8.75 10.99
CA ILE A 21 9.73 8.71 10.84
C ILE A 21 10.42 8.59 12.21
N ALA A 22 9.99 9.38 13.21
CA ALA A 22 10.57 9.34 14.56
C ALA A 22 10.38 7.98 15.26
N ARG A 23 9.37 7.19 14.87
CA ARG A 23 9.13 5.84 15.38
C ARG A 23 9.85 4.74 14.58
N GLY A 24 10.64 5.11 13.57
CA GLY A 24 11.34 4.15 12.71
C GLY A 24 10.41 3.39 11.76
N ALA A 25 9.29 3.99 11.35
CA ALA A 25 8.38 3.34 10.40
C ALA A 25 9.06 3.14 9.04
N THR A 26 8.98 1.92 8.52
CA THR A 26 9.53 1.56 7.21
C THR A 26 8.54 1.90 6.10
N CYS A 27 9.01 2.49 5.00
CA CYS A 27 8.20 2.70 3.81
C CYS A 27 8.03 1.36 3.07
N LEU A 28 6.82 0.80 3.06
CA LEU A 28 6.49 -0.46 2.39
C LEU A 28 5.91 -0.29 0.98
N ILE A 29 5.54 0.93 0.62
CA ILE A 29 4.93 1.26 -0.66
C ILE A 29 5.98 1.93 -1.54
N ARG A 30 6.15 1.40 -2.75
CA ARG A 30 6.95 2.01 -3.80
C ARG A 30 6.11 2.14 -5.07
N MET A 31 6.28 3.25 -5.77
CA MET A 31 5.68 3.46 -7.09
C MET A 31 6.74 3.21 -8.16
N GLU A 32 6.41 2.43 -9.18
CA GLU A 32 7.23 2.24 -10.38
C GLU A 32 6.36 2.54 -11.60
N GLY A 33 6.57 3.71 -12.21
CA GLY A 33 5.65 4.24 -13.22
C GLY A 33 4.22 4.37 -12.67
N ASN A 34 3.28 3.64 -13.27
CA ASN A 34 1.88 3.56 -12.87
C ASN A 34 1.57 2.34 -11.97
N GLN A 35 2.57 1.52 -11.64
CA GLN A 35 2.41 0.35 -10.80
C GLN A 35 2.72 0.69 -9.34
N THR A 36 1.87 0.19 -8.43
CA THR A 36 2.10 0.25 -6.99
C THR A 36 2.68 -1.08 -6.53
N ILE A 37 3.85 -1.04 -5.91
CA ILE A 37 4.55 -2.19 -5.32
C ILE A 37 4.37 -2.11 -3.80
N ILE A 38 3.81 -3.17 -3.23
CA ILE A 38 3.56 -3.29 -1.79
C ILE A 38 4.46 -4.41 -1.25
N THR A 39 5.41 -4.06 -0.39
CA THR A 39 6.27 -5.04 0.29
C THR A 39 5.60 -5.51 1.58
N LYS A 40 5.65 -6.82 1.84
CA LYS A 40 5.17 -7.38 3.11
C LYS A 40 6.00 -6.81 4.27
N PRO A 41 5.39 -6.45 5.41
CA PRO A 41 6.14 -6.07 6.59
C PRO A 41 7.03 -7.23 7.05
N PRO A 42 8.29 -6.98 7.45
CA PRO A 42 9.08 -7.96 8.17
C PRO A 42 8.42 -8.18 9.55
N ASP A 43 7.86 -9.37 9.75
CA ASP A 43 7.35 -9.91 11.02
C ASP A 43 6.35 -9.04 11.80
N HIS A 44 5.20 -8.75 11.20
CA HIS A 44 4.02 -8.37 11.99
C HIS A 44 3.31 -9.64 12.48
N LYS A 45 3.61 -10.12 13.69
CA LYS A 45 2.75 -11.10 14.39
C LYS A 45 1.43 -10.42 14.80
N GLY A 46 0.56 -10.14 13.83
CA GLY A 46 -0.66 -9.34 14.01
C GLY A 46 -1.81 -9.80 13.13
N SER A 47 -2.41 -10.93 13.49
CA SER A 47 -3.85 -11.24 13.39
C SER A 47 -4.57 -11.01 12.05
N ARG A 48 -4.43 -11.97 11.12
CA ARG A 48 -5.49 -12.66 10.34
C ARG A 48 -4.83 -13.22 9.09
N ASP A 49 -4.24 -14.40 9.24
CA ASP A 49 -4.17 -15.34 8.13
C ASP A 49 -5.62 -15.74 7.83
N THR A 50 -6.18 -15.24 6.73
CA THR A 50 -7.31 -15.90 6.08
C THR A 50 -6.76 -16.40 4.76
N GLU A 51 -6.53 -17.70 4.73
CA GLU A 51 -6.26 -18.48 3.54
C GLU A 51 -7.42 -18.30 2.54
N ASP A 52 -7.10 -17.91 1.31
CA ASP A 52 -7.80 -18.29 0.08
C ASP A 52 -6.80 -18.15 -1.08
#